data_AF-A0A947Z1F2-F1
#
_entry.id   AF-A0A947Z1F2-F1
#
_cell.length_a   1.000
_cell.length_b   1.000
_cell.length_c   1.000
_cell.angle_alpha   90.00
_cell.angle_beta   90.00
_cell.angle_gamma   90.00
#
_symmetry.space_group_name_H-M   'P 1'
#
loop_
_entity.id
_entity.type
_entity.pdbx_description
1 polymer ?
#
loop_
_entity_poly.entity_id
_entity_poly.type
_entity_poly.pdbx_seq_one_letter_code
_entity_poly.pdbx_strand_id
1 'polypeptide(L)'
;MEKKKTVIKTTAWVSLGITFVMMCILHMWWTMFVLFAAALVIVAVSGKNRYCSDFCPLGALQDSMADEDRKPSAVPAASAWFKFIVIPFFWGATILTTFTYRANASLLWVWILRIMISMTFLALVTQMLYKKRYFCVYLCPLRHPVLEPARKLRKTITDRS
;
A
#
# COMPACT_ATOMS: atom_id res chain seq x y z
N MET A 1 -22.40 15.32 -20.27
CA MET A 1 -21.51 15.25 -19.09
C MET A 1 -20.21 14.62 -19.56
N GLU A 2 -19.16 15.43 -19.71
CA GLU A 2 -17.87 14.96 -20.19
C GLU A 2 -17.21 14.15 -19.07
N LYS A 3 -17.16 12.82 -19.22
CA LYS A 3 -16.45 11.94 -18.29
C LYS A 3 -14.97 12.34 -18.33
N LYS A 4 -14.50 13.03 -17.29
CA LYS A 4 -13.07 13.29 -17.09
C LYS A 4 -12.41 11.92 -16.92
N LYS A 5 -11.85 11.37 -18.01
CA LYS A 5 -11.12 10.10 -17.97
C LYS A 5 -10.03 10.26 -16.93
N THR A 6 -10.14 9.52 -15.82
CA THR A 6 -9.02 9.33 -14.92
C THR A 6 -7.93 8.65 -15.73
N VAL A 7 -6.89 9.42 -16.08
CA VAL A 7 -5.69 8.88 -16.68
C VAL A 7 -5.08 8.00 -15.61
N ILE A 8 -5.45 6.72 -15.62
CA ILE A 8 -4.77 5.73 -14.78
C ILE A 8 -3.32 5.77 -15.26
N LYS A 9 -2.42 6.18 -14.37
CA LYS A 9 -1.01 6.33 -14.73
C LYS A 9 -0.50 4.96 -15.15
N THR A 10 -0.02 4.85 -16.38
CA THR A 10 0.56 3.62 -16.93
C THR A 10 1.61 3.02 -15.98
N THR A 11 2.31 3.86 -15.23
CA THR A 11 3.29 3.47 -14.20
C THR A 11 2.71 2.55 -13.12
N ALA A 12 1.45 2.75 -12.72
CA ALA A 12 0.82 1.99 -11.65
C ALA A 12 0.35 0.60 -12.13
N TRP A 13 -0.06 0.48 -13.40
CA TRP A 13 -0.31 -0.81 -14.04
C TRP A 13 0.97 -1.58 -14.30
N VAL A 14 2.03 -0.89 -14.72
CA VAL A 14 3.35 -1.49 -14.89
C VAL A 14 3.88 -2.03 -13.56
N SER A 15 3.77 -1.26 -12.47
CA SER A 15 4.21 -1.74 -11.15
C SER A 15 3.38 -2.93 -10.65
N LEU A 16 2.07 -2.96 -10.94
CA LEU A 16 1.21 -4.11 -10.66
C LEU A 16 1.65 -5.34 -11.46
N GLY A 17 1.89 -5.19 -12.76
CA GLY A 17 2.39 -6.27 -13.62
C GLY A 17 3.74 -6.80 -13.15
N ILE A 18 4.69 -5.92 -12.83
CA ILE A 18 6.01 -6.30 -12.29
C ILE A 18 5.84 -7.06 -10.97
N THR A 19 5.02 -6.54 -10.05
CA THR A 19 4.76 -7.19 -8.75
C THR A 19 4.15 -8.57 -8.96
N PHE A 20 3.20 -8.70 -9.88
CA PHE A 20 2.55 -9.97 -10.22
C PHE A 20 3.56 -10.98 -10.78
N VAL A 21 4.41 -10.57 -11.73
CA VAL A 21 5.46 -11.45 -12.28
C VAL A 21 6.43 -11.90 -11.19
N MET A 22 6.93 -10.98 -10.37
CA MET A 22 7.88 -11.35 -9.32
C MET A 22 7.26 -12.25 -8.25
N MET A 23 5.98 -12.05 -7.91
CA MET A 23 5.29 -12.89 -6.93
C MET A 23 4.82 -14.23 -7.49
N CYS A 24 4.14 -14.24 -8.63
CA CYS A 24 3.45 -15.42 -9.14
C CYS A 24 4.33 -16.28 -10.06
N ILE A 25 5.34 -15.71 -10.73
CA ILE A 25 6.22 -16.46 -11.64
C ILE A 25 7.55 -16.79 -10.95
N LEU A 26 8.17 -15.78 -10.32
CA LEU A 26 9.48 -15.96 -9.69
C LEU A 26 9.40 -16.49 -8.25
N HIS A 27 8.20 -16.57 -7.67
CA HIS A 27 7.96 -16.95 -6.27
C HIS A 27 8.86 -16.19 -5.27
N MET A 28 9.20 -14.94 -5.59
CA MET A 28 10.10 -14.14 -4.77
C MET A 28 9.34 -13.54 -3.59
N TRP A 29 9.52 -14.15 -2.42
CA TRP A 29 8.94 -13.64 -1.17
C TRP A 29 9.49 -12.26 -0.75
N TRP A 30 10.66 -11.88 -1.27
CA TRP A 30 11.33 -10.61 -0.97
C TRP A 30 10.65 -9.40 -1.63
N THR A 31 9.73 -9.62 -2.57
CA THR A 31 9.11 -8.55 -3.36
C THR A 31 8.38 -7.51 -2.51
N MET A 32 7.78 -7.92 -1.39
CA MET A 32 7.18 -6.98 -0.43
C MET A 32 8.22 -6.01 0.14
N PHE A 33 9.40 -6.52 0.52
CA PHE A 33 10.50 -5.69 1.03
C PHE A 33 11.06 -4.79 -0.07
N VAL A 34 11.17 -5.29 -1.30
CA VAL A 34 11.61 -4.49 -2.46
C VAL A 34 10.65 -3.33 -2.72
N LEU A 35 9.33 -3.59 -2.70
CA LEU A 35 8.31 -2.54 -2.85
C LEU A 35 8.38 -1.51 -1.72
N PHE A 36 8.65 -1.96 -0.48
CA PHE A 36 8.79 -1.05 0.66
C PHE A 36 10.06 -0.20 0.57
N ALA A 37 11.18 -0.79 0.17
CA ALA A 37 12.41 -0.07 -0.07
C ALA A 37 12.23 0.96 -1.20
N ALA A 38 11.61 0.57 -2.32
CA ALA A 38 11.29 1.48 -3.41
C ALA A 38 10.37 2.63 -2.96
N ALA A 39 9.34 2.34 -2.14
CA ALA A 39 8.47 3.36 -1.58
C ALA A 39 9.21 4.37 -0.73
N LEU A 40 10.12 3.88 0.13
CA LEU A 40 10.94 4.71 1.01
C LEU A 40 11.87 5.59 0.20
N VAL A 41 12.58 5.03 -0.80
CA VAL A 41 13.45 5.78 -1.71
C VAL A 41 12.67 6.86 -2.47
N ILE A 42 11.49 6.53 -3.02
CA ILE A 42 10.68 7.50 -3.77
C ILE A 42 10.21 8.64 -2.86
N VAL A 43 9.79 8.37 -1.62
CA VAL A 43 9.40 9.42 -0.67
C VAL A 43 10.62 10.23 -0.22
N ALA A 44 11.75 9.57 0.01
CA ALA A 44 13.01 10.21 0.35
C ALA A 44 13.57 11.09 -0.78
N VAL A 45 13.28 10.79 -2.06
CA VAL A 45 13.73 11.53 -3.28
C VAL A 45 12.68 12.49 -3.86
N SER A 46 11.39 12.29 -3.63
CA SER A 46 10.33 13.25 -4.02
C SER A 46 9.83 14.20 -2.92
N GLY A 47 9.95 13.85 -1.63
CA GLY A 47 9.43 14.63 -0.50
C GLY A 47 7.89 14.69 -0.43
N LYS A 48 7.23 13.95 -1.31
CA LYS A 48 5.78 13.83 -1.42
C LYS A 48 5.42 12.35 -1.44
N ASN A 49 4.21 12.01 -0.97
CA ASN A 49 3.70 10.63 -0.96
C ASN A 49 3.24 10.17 -2.36
N ARG A 50 4.07 10.38 -3.39
CA ARG A 50 3.80 10.00 -4.78
C ARG A 50 3.75 8.48 -4.97
N TYR A 51 4.45 7.73 -4.12
CA TYR A 51 4.44 6.26 -4.19
C TYR A 51 3.02 5.69 -4.17
N CYS A 52 2.20 6.10 -3.19
CA CYS A 52 0.84 5.58 -3.03
C CYS A 52 -0.09 5.96 -4.18
N SER A 53 0.16 7.07 -4.89
CA SER A 53 -0.69 7.50 -6.00
C SER A 53 -0.22 7.03 -7.37
N ASP A 54 1.09 6.79 -7.54
CA ASP A 54 1.70 6.64 -8.87
C ASP A 54 2.31 5.25 -9.09
N PHE A 55 2.68 4.54 -8.01
CA PHE A 55 3.45 3.30 -8.07
C PHE A 55 2.85 2.15 -7.24
N CYS A 56 2.02 2.43 -6.24
CA CYS A 56 1.46 1.38 -5.40
C CYS A 56 0.44 0.54 -6.18
N PRO A 57 0.64 -0.79 -6.31
CA PRO A 57 -0.26 -1.64 -7.09
C PRO A 57 -1.66 -1.70 -6.47
N LEU A 58 -1.75 -1.68 -5.13
CA LEU A 58 -3.03 -1.63 -4.43
C LEU A 58 -3.79 -0.33 -4.67
N GLY A 59 -3.06 0.80 -4.75
CA GLY A 59 -3.65 2.10 -5.09
C GLY A 59 -4.23 2.11 -6.51
N ALA A 60 -3.48 1.53 -7.47
CA ALA A 60 -3.94 1.37 -8.85
C ALA A 60 -5.22 0.53 -8.94
N LEU A 61 -5.24 -0.60 -8.22
CA LEU A 61 -6.41 -1.48 -8.16
C LEU A 61 -7.62 -0.75 -7.56
N GLN A 62 -7.41 -0.05 -6.45
CA GLN A 62 -8.44 0.78 -5.82
C GLN A 62 -8.96 1.86 -6.78
N ASP A 63 -8.11 2.52 -7.54
CA ASP A 63 -8.55 3.53 -8.51
C ASP A 63 -9.35 2.93 -9.66
N SER A 64 -8.97 1.75 -10.15
CA SER A 64 -9.70 1.07 -11.23
C SER A 64 -11.10 0.60 -10.79
N MET A 65 -11.28 0.32 -9.50
CA MET A 65 -12.54 -0.16 -8.92
C MET A 65 -13.34 0.96 -8.24
N ALA A 66 -12.85 2.18 -8.23
CA ALA A 66 -13.54 3.30 -7.60
C ALA A 66 -14.58 3.88 -8.55
N ASP A 67 -15.81 4.00 -8.07
CA ASP A 67 -16.86 4.74 -8.76
C ASP A 67 -16.62 6.26 -8.57
N GLU A 68 -16.47 6.97 -9.68
CA GLU A 68 -16.17 8.41 -9.71
C GLU A 68 -17.35 9.26 -9.21
N ASP A 69 -18.58 8.74 -9.36
CA ASP A 69 -19.81 9.49 -9.06
C ASP A 69 -20.22 9.40 -7.57
N ARG A 70 -19.46 8.64 -6.78
CA ARG A 70 -19.82 8.36 -5.38
C ARG A 70 -19.44 9.52 -4.47
N LYS A 71 -20.47 10.13 -3.86
CA LYS A 71 -20.28 11.24 -2.91
C LYS A 71 -19.40 10.80 -1.73
N PRO A 72 -18.49 11.69 -1.27
CA PRO A 72 -17.63 11.40 -0.14
C PRO A 72 -18.44 11.18 1.16
N SER A 73 -18.51 9.95 1.67
CA SER A 73 -19.13 9.64 2.98
C SER A 73 -18.25 10.07 4.17
N ALA A 74 -18.82 10.46 5.30
CA ALA A 74 -18.04 10.86 6.47
C ALA A 74 -17.05 9.75 6.90
N VAL A 75 -15.80 10.12 7.18
CA VAL A 75 -14.78 9.19 7.67
C VAL A 75 -15.17 8.82 9.10
N PRO A 76 -15.39 7.53 9.44
CA PRO A 76 -15.73 7.15 10.80
C PRO A 76 -14.55 7.43 11.73
N ALA A 77 -14.81 8.07 12.87
CA ALA A 77 -13.80 8.33 13.90
C ALA A 77 -13.13 7.03 14.39
N ALA A 78 -13.85 5.91 14.37
CA ALA A 78 -13.35 4.57 14.72
C ALA A 78 -12.13 4.13 13.89
N SER A 79 -11.94 4.67 12.69
CA SER A 79 -10.79 4.33 11.83
C SER A 79 -9.45 4.80 12.38
N ALA A 80 -9.46 5.86 13.19
CA ALA A 80 -8.28 6.31 13.89
C ALA A 80 -7.82 5.28 14.93
N TRP A 81 -8.74 4.50 15.51
CA TRP A 81 -8.39 3.42 16.42
C TRP A 81 -7.97 2.15 15.66
N PHE A 82 -8.67 1.83 14.58
CA PHE A 82 -8.43 0.63 13.78
C PHE A 82 -6.99 0.53 13.26
N LYS A 83 -6.33 1.66 12.97
CA LYS A 83 -4.91 1.69 12.59
C LYS A 83 -3.99 1.08 13.66
N PHE A 84 -4.29 1.27 14.95
CA PHE A 84 -3.49 0.73 16.05
C PHE A 84 -3.61 -0.78 16.18
N ILE A 85 -4.63 -1.39 15.58
CA ILE A 85 -4.77 -2.84 15.52
C ILE A 85 -4.12 -3.37 14.23
N VAL A 86 -4.48 -2.80 13.08
CA VAL A 86 -4.05 -3.30 11.77
C VAL A 86 -2.53 -3.19 11.58
N ILE A 87 -1.91 -2.10 12.02
CA ILE A 87 -0.46 -1.89 11.85
C ILE A 87 0.37 -2.95 12.60
N PRO A 88 0.24 -3.14 13.93
CA PRO A 88 1.02 -4.16 14.63
C PRO A 88 0.62 -5.57 14.23
N PHE A 89 -0.66 -5.81 13.88
CA PHE A 89 -1.07 -7.12 13.38
C PHE A 89 -0.37 -7.45 12.05
N PHE A 90 -0.35 -6.52 11.10
CA PHE A 90 0.30 -6.71 9.81
C PHE A 90 1.82 -6.91 9.94
N TRP A 91 2.50 -6.01 10.66
CA TRP A 91 3.94 -6.10 10.83
C TRP A 91 4.33 -7.28 11.71
N GLY A 92 3.59 -7.54 12.79
CA GLY A 92 3.78 -8.69 13.66
C GLY A 92 3.62 -10.00 12.89
N ALA A 93 2.53 -10.15 12.11
CA ALA A 93 2.33 -11.34 11.28
C ALA A 93 3.43 -11.49 10.22
N THR A 94 3.85 -10.41 9.57
CA THR A 94 4.92 -10.44 8.56
C THR A 94 6.26 -10.85 9.19
N ILE A 95 6.64 -10.23 10.31
CA ILE A 95 7.89 -10.52 11.02
C ILE A 95 7.87 -11.96 11.53
N LEU A 96 6.81 -12.35 12.23
CA LEU A 96 6.66 -13.70 12.78
C LEU A 96 6.72 -14.78 11.70
N THR A 97 5.99 -14.61 10.60
CA THR A 97 6.01 -15.57 9.48
C THR A 97 7.37 -15.61 8.78
N THR A 98 8.03 -14.47 8.60
CA THR A 98 9.38 -14.41 8.02
C THR A 98 10.40 -15.15 8.87
N PHE A 99 10.39 -14.95 10.20
CA PHE A 99 11.31 -15.63 11.11
C PHE A 99 11.01 -17.13 11.23
N THR A 100 9.73 -17.50 11.31
CA THR A 100 9.29 -18.89 11.50
C THR A 100 9.56 -19.75 10.27
N TYR A 101 9.29 -19.21 9.08
CA TYR A 101 9.35 -19.97 7.83
C TYR A 101 10.59 -19.67 6.98
N ARG A 102 11.63 -19.05 7.55
CA ARG A 102 12.87 -18.68 6.82
C ARG A 102 13.54 -19.86 6.11
N ALA A 103 13.40 -21.08 6.64
CA ALA A 103 13.98 -22.30 6.06
C ALA A 103 13.16 -22.87 4.89
N ASN A 104 11.87 -22.50 4.78
CA ASN A 104 10.93 -23.05 3.82
C ASN A 104 10.37 -21.93 2.93
N ALA A 105 11.10 -21.58 1.87
CA ALA A 105 10.77 -20.46 0.99
C ALA A 105 9.36 -20.55 0.37
N SER A 106 8.94 -21.75 -0.08
CA SER A 106 7.60 -21.94 -0.67
C SER A 106 6.48 -21.68 0.32
N LEU A 107 6.65 -22.10 1.58
CA LEU A 107 5.64 -21.94 2.61
C LEU A 107 5.55 -20.47 3.06
N LEU A 108 6.70 -19.81 3.19
CA LEU A 108 6.80 -18.38 3.46
C LEU A 108 6.11 -17.57 2.35
N TRP A 109 6.34 -17.91 1.08
CA TRP A 109 5.68 -17.28 -0.05
C TRP A 109 4.15 -17.40 0.02
N VAL A 110 3.60 -18.60 0.30
CA VAL A 110 2.14 -18.78 0.46
C VAL A 110 1.58 -17.88 1.56
N TRP A 111 2.28 -17.78 2.69
CA TRP A 111 1.86 -16.92 3.81
C TRP A 111 1.86 -15.44 3.43
N ILE A 112 2.92 -14.95 2.79
CA ILE A 112 2.97 -13.55 2.34
C ILE A 112 1.87 -13.28 1.32
N LEU A 113 1.67 -14.18 0.35
CA LEU A 113 0.61 -14.05 -0.63
C LEU A 113 -0.78 -14.00 0.04
N ARG A 114 -1.02 -14.83 1.05
CA ARG A 114 -2.26 -14.81 1.85
C ARG A 114 -2.46 -13.48 2.60
N ILE A 115 -1.39 -12.91 3.15
CA ILE A 115 -1.42 -11.58 3.79
C ILE A 115 -1.71 -10.48 2.76
N MET A 116 -1.10 -10.54 1.57
CA MET A 116 -1.35 -9.57 0.51
C MET A 116 -2.79 -9.63 -0.01
N ILE A 117 -3.33 -10.83 -0.21
CA ILE A 117 -4.72 -11.02 -0.64
C ILE A 117 -5.69 -10.51 0.44
N SER A 118 -5.45 -10.83 1.71
CA SER A 118 -6.34 -10.37 2.80
C SER A 118 -6.32 -8.85 2.95
N MET A 119 -5.17 -8.20 2.80
CA MET A 119 -5.06 -6.74 2.78
C MET A 119 -5.74 -6.13 1.55
N THR A 120 -5.61 -6.77 0.39
CA THR A 120 -6.28 -6.32 -0.84
C THR A 120 -7.79 -6.42 -0.67
N PHE A 121 -8.29 -7.53 -0.15
CA PHE A 121 -9.71 -7.72 0.15
C PHE A 121 -10.21 -6.66 1.13
N LEU A 122 -9.49 -6.44 2.25
CA LEU A 122 -9.83 -5.40 3.22
C LEU A 122 -9.83 -4.00 2.58
N ALA A 123 -8.88 -3.71 1.69
CA ALA A 123 -8.81 -2.45 0.97
C ALA A 123 -10.00 -2.24 0.02
N LEU A 124 -10.45 -3.29 -0.66
CA LEU A 124 -11.62 -3.24 -1.54
C LEU A 124 -12.92 -3.12 -0.75
N VAL A 125 -13.08 -3.88 0.33
CA VAL A 125 -14.25 -3.80 1.21
C VAL A 125 -14.35 -2.41 1.84
N THR A 126 -13.25 -1.89 2.39
CA THR A 126 -13.26 -0.54 2.97
C THR A 126 -13.50 0.55 1.93
N GLN A 127 -13.02 0.39 0.69
CA GLN A 127 -13.38 1.30 -0.40
C GLN A 127 -14.87 1.21 -0.77
N MET A 128 -15.44 0.00 -0.77
CA MET A 128 -16.86 -0.21 -1.06
C MET A 128 -17.77 0.38 0.02
N LEU A 129 -17.33 0.41 1.28
CA LEU A 129 -18.10 0.97 2.39
C LEU A 129 -17.89 2.48 2.57
N TYR A 130 -16.68 2.98 2.29
CA TYR A 130 -16.29 4.37 2.55
C TYR A 130 -15.98 5.14 1.26
N LYS A 131 -14.88 5.90 1.24
CA LYS A 131 -14.43 6.71 0.12
C LYS A 131 -13.36 6.00 -0.72
N LYS A 132 -13.14 6.51 -1.93
CA LYS A 132 -11.99 6.19 -2.79
C LYS A 132 -10.68 6.29 -2.01
N ARG A 133 -9.82 5.27 -2.14
CA ARG A 133 -8.49 5.17 -1.49
C ARG A 133 -8.51 5.28 0.05
N TYR A 134 -9.62 4.96 0.70
CA TYR A 134 -9.74 5.05 2.16
C TYR A 134 -8.64 4.24 2.88
N PHE A 135 -8.44 2.99 2.46
CA PHE A 135 -7.40 2.13 3.01
C PHE A 135 -6.00 2.73 2.87
N CYS A 136 -5.63 3.20 1.67
CA CYS A 136 -4.32 3.82 1.41
C CYS A 136 -4.05 5.07 2.26
N VAL A 137 -5.09 5.82 2.62
CA VAL A 137 -4.95 7.05 3.41
C VAL A 137 -4.87 6.78 4.91
N TYR A 138 -5.74 5.91 5.43
CA TYR A 138 -5.95 5.77 6.87
C TYR A 138 -5.47 4.45 7.49
N LEU A 139 -5.53 3.34 6.74
CA LEU A 139 -5.25 2.00 7.27
C LEU A 139 -3.94 1.38 6.75
N CYS A 140 -3.31 1.98 5.73
CA CYS A 140 -2.14 1.39 5.10
C CYS A 140 -0.96 1.25 6.09
N PRO A 141 -0.49 0.02 6.34
CA PRO A 141 0.57 -0.23 7.32
C PRO A 141 1.94 0.35 6.92
N LEU A 142 2.10 0.75 5.66
CA LEU A 142 3.33 1.38 5.16
C LEU A 142 3.35 2.90 5.40
N ARG A 143 2.19 3.57 5.43
CA ARG A 143 2.12 5.03 5.40
C ARG A 143 2.56 5.69 6.71
N HIS A 144 1.94 5.29 7.82
CA HIS A 144 2.15 5.94 9.12
C HIS A 144 3.50 5.61 9.77
N PRO A 145 3.94 4.34 9.87
CA PRO A 145 5.18 4.05 10.59
C PRO A 145 6.45 4.35 9.77
N VAL A 146 6.37 4.32 8.43
CA VAL A 146 7.57 4.43 7.57
C VAL A 146 7.58 5.72 6.75
N LEU A 147 6.56 5.94 5.93
CA LEU A 147 6.59 7.03 4.94
C LEU A 147 6.38 8.42 5.56
N GLU A 148 5.54 8.53 6.58
CA GLU A 148 5.24 9.83 7.21
C GLU A 148 6.42 10.42 8.00
N PRO A 149 7.15 9.65 8.83
CA PRO A 149 8.40 10.10 9.44
C PRO A 149 9.45 10.49 8.41
N ALA A 150 9.65 9.66 7.37
CA ALA A 150 10.62 9.94 6.31
C ALA A 150 10.30 11.27 5.58
N ARG A 151 9.02 11.51 5.31
CA ARG A 151 8.55 12.77 4.71
C ARG A 151 8.78 13.97 5.64
N LYS A 152 8.46 13.85 6.94
CA LYS A 152 8.67 14.92 7.92
C LYS A 152 10.16 15.28 8.02
N LEU A 153 11.02 14.26 8.16
CA LEU A 153 12.46 14.42 8.23
C LEU A 153 12.99 15.19 7.03
N ARG A 154 12.58 14.80 5.81
CA ARG A 154 13.02 15.50 4.62
C ARG A 154 12.57 16.96 4.57
N LYS A 155 11.32 17.26 4.93
CA LYS A 155 10.86 18.66 4.97
C LYS A 155 11.73 19.49 5.91
N THR A 156 12.06 18.97 7.08
CA THR A 156 12.97 19.64 8.03
C THR A 156 14.37 19.87 7.46
N ILE A 157 14.87 18.98 6.60
CA ILE A 157 16.17 19.16 5.92
C ILE A 157 16.07 20.22 4.83
N THR A 158 15.03 20.17 3.99
CA THR A 158 14.85 21.14 2.88
C THR A 158 14.51 22.54 3.38
N ASP A 159 13.78 22.69 4.49
CA ASP A 159 13.46 24.01 5.05
C ASP A 159 14.69 24.69 5.71
N ARG A 160 15.80 23.96 5.88
CA ARG A 160 17.07 24.49 6.44
C ARG A 160 18.12 24.86 5.39
N SER A 161 17.93 24.49 4.12
CA SER A 161 18.85 24.76 3.00
C SER A 161 18.37 25.94 2.17
#